data_AF-A0A924Z913-F1
#
_entry.id   AF-A0A924Z913-F1
#
_cell.length_a   1.000
_cell.length_b   1.000
_cell.length_c   1.000
_cell.angle_alpha   90.00
_cell.angle_beta   90.00
_cell.angle_gamma   90.00
#
_symmetry.space_group_name_H-M   'P 1'
#
loop_
_entity.id
_entity.type
_entity.pdbx_description
1 polymer ?
#
loop_
_entity_poly.entity_id
_entity_poly.type
_entity_poly.pdbx_seq_one_letter_code
_entity_poly.pdbx_strand_id
1 'polypeptide(L)' 'MAKEYKDLVVGLDIGTAKIMVVVAEVMPGGELRIAGLGSAPTHGLKRGVV' A
#
# COMPACT_ATOMS: atom_id res chain seq x y z
N MET A 1 -3.40 7.84 -27.17
CA MET A 1 -4.20 7.98 -25.94
C MET A 1 -3.22 8.20 -24.80
N ALA A 2 -3.24 9.36 -24.14
CA ALA A 2 -2.34 9.59 -23.00
C ALA A 2 -2.81 8.70 -21.84
N LYS A 3 -1.88 7.99 -21.21
CA LYS A 3 -2.18 7.17 -20.02
C LYS A 3 -2.45 8.16 -18.89
N GLU A 4 -3.69 8.23 -18.41
CA GLU A 4 -3.98 8.98 -17.18
C GLU A 4 -3.30 8.26 -16.01
N TYR A 5 -2.36 8.95 -15.38
CA TYR A 5 -1.78 8.50 -14.13
C TYR A 5 -2.73 8.95 -13.02
N LYS A 6 -3.42 7.98 -12.41
CA LYS A 6 -4.22 8.26 -11.22
C LYS A 6 -3.30 8.62 -10.07
N ASP A 7 -3.73 9.57 -9.25
CA ASP A 7 -3.05 9.86 -7.99
C ASP A 7 -3.37 8.74 -7.00
N LEU A 8 -2.31 8.10 -6.50
CA LEU A 8 -2.39 6.89 -5.68
C LEU A 8 -1.64 7.10 -4.37
N VAL A 9 -2.29 6.78 -3.27
CA VAL A 9 -1.68 6.67 -1.95
C VAL A 9 -1.56 5.20 -1.59
N VAL A 10 -0.39 4.80 -1.11
CA VAL A 10 -0.12 3.43 -0.69
C VAL A 10 0.23 3.41 0.80
N GLY A 11 -0.59 2.74 1.60
CA GLY A 11 -0.29 2.41 2.98
C GLY A 11 0.47 1.09 3.04
N LEU A 12 1.64 1.09 3.70
CA LEU A 12 2.48 -0.08 3.89
C LEU A 12 2.67 -0.33 5.40
N ASP A 13 2.32 -1.53 5.83
CA ASP A 13 2.57 -2.02 7.18
C ASP A 13 3.52 -3.21 7.11
N ILE A 14 4.67 -3.09 7.78
CA ILE A 14 5.76 -4.07 7.73
C ILE A 14 5.90 -4.71 9.12
N GLY A 15 5.18 -5.81 9.32
CA GLY A 15 5.35 -6.67 10.48
C GLY A 15 6.52 -7.63 10.31
N THR A 16 7.03 -8.18 11.42
CA THR A 16 8.05 -9.25 11.40
C THR A 16 7.55 -10.54 10.77
N ALA A 17 6.24 -10.79 10.79
CA ALA A 17 5.63 -12.00 10.23
C ALA A 17 5.01 -11.78 8.85
N LYS A 18 4.43 -10.60 8.61
CA LYS A 18 3.66 -10.31 7.40
C LYS A 18 3.80 -8.84 7.03
N ILE A 19 3.84 -8.58 5.72
CA ILE A 19 3.71 -7.26 5.11
C ILE A 19 2.27 -7.12 4.62
N MET A 20 1.63 -5.99 4.91
CA MET A 20 0.29 -5.63 4.44
C MET A 20 0.35 -4.35 3.62
N VAL A 21 -0.48 -4.26 2.59
CA VAL A 21 -0.61 -3.09 1.73
C VAL A 21 -2.07 -2.71 1.54
N VAL A 22 -2.33 -1.41 1.53
CA VAL A 22 -3.55 -0.76 1.06
C VAL A 22 -3.17 0.20 -0.06
N VAL A 23 -3.90 0.15 -1.17
CA VAL A 23 -3.79 1.15 -2.25
C VAL A 23 -5.11 1.91 -2.33
N ALA A 24 -5.04 3.23 -2.35
CA ALA A 24 -6.19 4.10 -2.52
C ALA A 24 -5.97 5.09 -3.67
N GLU A 25 -7.02 5.32 -4.46
CA GLU A 25 -7.09 6.42 -5.41
C GLU A 25 -7.51 7.69 -4.66
N VAL A 26 -6.83 8.80 -4.93
CA VAL A 26 -7.21 10.12 -4.41
C VAL A 26 -8.27 10.69 -5.35
N MET A 27 -9.48 10.85 -4.82
CA MET A 27 -10.61 11.43 -5.53
C MET A 27 -10.52 12.97 -5.51
N PRO A 28 -11.18 13.67 -6.45
CA PRO A 28 -11.36 15.11 -6.36
C PRO A 28 -11.97 15.49 -5.01
N GLY A 29 -11.32 16.39 -4.27
CA GLY A 29 -11.72 16.76 -2.90
C GLY A 29 -10.97 16.03 -1.78
N GLY A 30 -10.04 15.13 -2.11
CA GLY A 30 -9.13 14.50 -1.14
C GLY A 30 -9.67 13.25 -0.46
N GLU A 31 -10.86 12.78 -0.86
CA GLU A 31 -11.37 11.49 -0.41
C GLU A 31 -10.52 10.34 -0.96
N LEU A 32 -10.27 9.33 -0.13
CA LEU A 32 -9.51 8.14 -0.51
C LEU A 32 -10.46 6.99 -0.83
N ARG A 33 -10.42 6.51 -2.08
CA ARG A 33 -11.17 5.33 -2.51
C ARG A 33 -10.25 4.12 -2.59
N ILE A 34 -10.53 3.08 -1.80
CA ILE A 34 -9.72 1.85 -1.80
C ILE A 34 -9.77 1.19 -3.18
N ALA A 35 -8.60 1.03 -3.79
CA ALA A 35 -8.40 0.38 -5.08
C ALA A 35 -7.95 -1.08 -4.93
N GLY A 36 -7.24 -1.40 -3.83
CA GLY A 36 -6.77 -2.76 -3.59
C GLY A 36 -6.13 -2.97 -2.23
N LEU A 37 -6.02 -4.24 -1.85
CA LEU A 37 -5.35 -4.72 -0.64
C LEU A 37 -4.37 -5.82 -1.03
N GLY A 38 -3.24 -5.89 -0.33
CA GLY A 38 -2.21 -6.90 -0.56
C GLY A 38 -1.63 -7.41 0.75
N SER A 39 -1.15 -8.66 0.72
CA SER A 39 -0.39 -9.20 1.84
C SER A 39 0.65 -10.21 1.37
N ALA A 40 1.79 -10.27 2.05
CA ALA A 40 2.85 -11.22 1.77
C ALA A 40 3.59 -11.63 3.06
N PRO A 41 4.14 -12.85 3.15
CA PRO A 41 5.02 -13.23 4.25
C PRO A 41 6.29 -12.37 4.27
N THR A 42 6.71 -11.94 5.46
CA THR A 42 7.94 -11.14 5.64
C THR A 42 9.17 -12.03 5.59
N HIS A 43 10.22 -11.55 4.94
CA HIS A 43 11.54 -12.17 4.93
C HIS A 43 12.58 -11.14 5.38
N GLY A 44 13.53 -11.57 6.21
CA GLY A 44 14.63 -10.70 6.66
C GLY A 44 14.36 -9.91 7.94
N LEU A 45 13.10 -9.61 8.30
CA LEU A 45 12.82 -8.83 9.51
C LEU A 45 12.80 -9.69 10.78
N LYS A 46 13.72 -9.48 11.72
CA LYS A 46 13.75 -10.14 13.03
C LYS A 46 13.74 -9.13 14.17
N ARG A 47 12.78 -9.27 15.10
CA ARG A 47 12.60 -8.39 16.28
C ARG A 47 12.56 -6.88 15.91
N GLY A 48 12.02 -6.55 14.75
CA GLY A 48 11.92 -5.16 14.26
C GLY A 48 13.20 -4.62 13.61
N VAL A 49 14.17 -5.47 13.32
CA VAL A 49 15.43 -5.12 12.66
C VAL A 49 15.53 -5.85 11.32
N VAL A 50 16.07 -5.17 10.31
CA VAL A 50 16.38 -5.69 8.96
C VAL A 50 17.74 -6.37 8.96
#